data_AF-A0A520Q3X2-F1
#
_entry.id   AF-A0A520Q3X2-F1
#
_cell.length_a   1.000
_cell.length_b   1.000
_cell.length_c   1.000
_cell.angle_alpha   90.00
_cell.angle_beta   90.00
_cell.angle_gamma   90.00
#
_symmetry.space_group_name_H-M   'P 1'
#
loop_
_entity.id
_entity.type
_entity.pdbx_description
1 polymer ?
#
loop_
_entity_poly.entity_id
_entity_poly.type
_entity_poly.pdbx_seq_one_letter_code
_entity_poly.pdbx_strand_id
1 'polypeptide(L)'
;RRSLPGPLAYYRAMARPPREALARVVDARGERISVPTAYLHGADDRCVRPGAARGQERYFQEPLSSEVVEGAGHFLPLERPDAVARAVRRLQRA
;
A
#
# COMPACT_ATOMS: atom_id res chain seq x y z
N ARG A 1 -23.04 -8.62 23.10
CA ARG A 1 -21.80 -8.69 22.27
C ARG A 1 -21.53 -7.32 21.68
N ARG A 2 -20.55 -6.56 22.17
CA ARG A 2 -20.15 -5.30 21.54
C ARG A 2 -19.44 -5.66 20.23
N SER A 3 -20.11 -5.48 19.11
CA SER A 3 -19.45 -5.54 17.81
C SER A 3 -18.43 -4.40 17.76
N LEU A 4 -17.22 -4.66 17.28
CA LEU A 4 -16.21 -3.64 16.98
C LEU A 4 -16.55 -3.10 15.58
N PRO A 5 -17.39 -2.05 15.44
CA PRO A 5 -17.97 -1.72 14.15
C PRO A 5 -16.92 -1.01 13.29
N GLY A 6 -16.15 -0.07 13.87
CA GLY A 6 -15.09 0.65 13.19
C GLY A 6 -13.89 -0.24 12.82
N PRO A 7 -13.12 -0.79 13.78
CA PRO A 7 -11.87 -1.48 13.48
C PRO A 7 -12.02 -2.71 12.59
N LEU A 8 -13.18 -3.37 12.59
CA LEU A 8 -13.44 -4.56 11.76
C LEU A 8 -14.26 -4.26 10.50
N ALA A 9 -14.75 -3.03 10.29
CA ALA A 9 -15.54 -2.70 9.10
C ALA A 9 -14.77 -2.97 7.81
N TYR A 10 -13.50 -2.56 7.75
CA TYR A 10 -12.71 -2.71 6.52
C TYR A 10 -12.45 -4.18 6.18
N TYR A 11 -12.16 -5.04 7.17
CA TYR A 11 -11.99 -6.48 6.95
C TYR A 11 -13.29 -7.13 6.45
N ARG A 12 -14.44 -6.72 7.00
CA ARG A 12 -15.75 -7.20 6.52
C ARG A 12 -16.01 -6.76 5.09
N ALA A 13 -15.66 -5.52 4.74
CA ALA A 13 -15.79 -5.01 3.37
C ALA A 13 -14.83 -5.73 2.41
N MET A 14 -13.62 -6.12 2.84
CA MET A 14 -12.73 -6.95 2.01
C MET A 14 -13.31 -8.34 1.75
N ALA A 15 -13.92 -8.96 2.76
CA ALA A 15 -14.52 -10.30 2.61
C ALA A 15 -15.87 -10.28 1.87
N ARG A 16 -16.65 -9.20 2.03
CA ARG A 16 -17.98 -9.01 1.45
C ARG A 16 -18.10 -7.55 0.97
N PRO A 17 -17.51 -7.23 -0.20
CA PRO A 17 -17.50 -5.87 -0.70
C PRO A 17 -18.93 -5.39 -0.99
N PRO A 18 -19.30 -4.18 -0.55
CA PRO A 18 -20.52 -3.54 -1.01
C PRO A 18 -20.53 -3.41 -2.54
N ARG A 19 -21.72 -3.46 -3.16
CA ARG A 19 -21.85 -3.46 -4.63
C ARG A 19 -21.24 -2.21 -5.25
N GLU A 20 -21.41 -1.06 -4.61
CA GLU A 20 -20.86 0.22 -5.04
C GLU A 20 -19.33 0.25 -4.97
N ALA A 21 -18.73 -0.40 -3.97
CA ALA A 21 -17.27 -0.53 -3.89
C ALA A 21 -16.74 -1.42 -5.00
N LEU A 22 -17.45 -2.52 -5.30
CA LEU A 22 -17.10 -3.42 -6.41
C LEU A 22 -17.24 -2.71 -7.77
N ALA A 23 -18.31 -1.93 -7.97
CA ALA A 23 -18.52 -1.16 -9.20
C ALA A 23 -17.35 -0.20 -9.45
N ARG A 24 -16.91 0.56 -8.44
CA ARG A 24 -15.74 1.44 -8.55
C ARG A 24 -14.46 0.69 -8.93
N VAL A 25 -14.24 -0.49 -8.36
CA VAL A 25 -13.08 -1.31 -8.72
C VAL A 25 -13.17 -1.79 -10.16
N VAL A 26 -14.37 -2.16 -10.63
CA VAL A 26 -14.60 -2.57 -12.03
C VAL A 26 -14.38 -1.42 -12.98
N ASP A 27 -14.92 -0.23 -12.68
CA ASP A 27 -14.78 0.96 -13.51
C ASP A 27 -13.31 1.39 -13.64
N ALA A 28 -12.57 1.33 -12.53
CA ALA A 28 -11.13 1.63 -12.53
C ALA A 28 -10.25 0.52 -13.13
N ARG A 29 -10.81 -0.61 -13.62
CA ARG A 29 -9.99 -1.67 -14.21
C ARG A 29 -9.31 -1.17 -15.47
N GLY A 30 -7.99 -1.32 -15.50
CA GLY A 30 -7.17 -0.93 -16.64
C GLY A 30 -6.69 0.52 -16.57
N GLU A 31 -7.20 1.33 -15.63
CA GLU A 31 -6.60 2.61 -15.30
C GLU A 31 -5.21 2.39 -14.69
N ARG A 32 -4.22 3.14 -15.18
CA ARG A 32 -2.86 3.14 -14.63
C ARG A 32 -2.70 4.33 -13.69
N ILE A 33 -1.94 4.14 -12.62
CA ILE A 33 -1.61 5.20 -11.67
C ILE A 33 -0.71 6.23 -12.38
N SER A 34 -1.20 7.45 -12.50
CA SER A 34 -0.59 8.55 -13.27
C SER A 34 0.20 9.54 -12.42
N VAL A 35 0.55 9.16 -11.19
CA VAL A 35 1.35 10.01 -10.27
C VAL A 35 2.61 9.27 -9.83
N PRO A 36 3.75 9.96 -9.68
CA PRO A 36 4.96 9.37 -9.13
C PRO A 36 4.68 8.71 -7.78
N THR A 37 5.13 7.46 -7.61
CA THR A 37 4.81 6.65 -6.43
C THR A 37 6.07 6.06 -5.81
N ALA A 38 6.14 6.07 -4.48
CA ALA A 38 7.15 5.34 -3.72
C ALA A 38 6.48 4.26 -2.87
N TYR A 39 6.92 3.03 -3.07
CA TYR A 39 6.55 1.86 -2.28
C TYR A 39 7.68 1.52 -1.31
N LEU A 40 7.36 1.46 -0.03
CA LEU A 40 8.27 1.02 1.02
C LEU A 40 7.74 -0.26 1.65
N HIS A 41 8.62 -1.23 1.91
CA HIS A 41 8.27 -2.49 2.55
C HIS A 41 9.28 -2.87 3.64
N GLY A 42 8.82 -3.29 4.81
CA GLY A 42 9.72 -3.76 5.87
C GLY A 42 10.23 -5.17 5.60
N ALA A 43 11.55 -5.38 5.65
CA ALA A 43 12.16 -6.69 5.38
C ALA A 43 11.61 -7.81 6.30
N ASP A 44 11.22 -7.45 7.52
CA ASP A 44 10.75 -8.35 8.58
C ASP A 44 9.22 -8.41 8.68
N ASP A 45 8.47 -7.87 7.69
CA ASP A 45 7.00 -7.93 7.68
C ASP A 45 6.52 -9.38 7.58
N ARG A 46 5.76 -9.80 8.60
CA ARG A 46 5.20 -11.16 8.71
C ARG A 46 3.75 -11.26 8.23
N CYS A 47 3.11 -10.14 7.90
CA CYS A 47 1.76 -10.08 7.36
C CYS A 47 1.76 -10.13 5.83
N VAL A 48 2.70 -9.43 5.20
CA VAL A 48 2.85 -9.35 3.74
C VAL A 48 4.31 -9.60 3.39
N ARG A 49 4.58 -10.41 2.36
CA ARG A 49 5.97 -10.73 1.98
C ARG A 49 6.61 -9.55 1.20
N PRO A 50 7.93 -9.32 1.35
CA PRO A 50 8.65 -8.27 0.62
C PRO A 50 8.58 -8.32 -0.91
N GLY A 51 8.24 -9.48 -1.48
CA GLY A 51 8.03 -9.64 -2.93
C GLY A 51 6.71 -9.08 -3.46
N ALA A 52 5.80 -8.56 -2.62
CA ALA A 52 4.44 -8.19 -3.03
C ALA A 52 4.37 -7.11 -4.12
N ALA A 53 5.39 -6.24 -4.21
CA ALA A 53 5.45 -5.19 -5.22
C ALA A 53 6.09 -5.62 -6.56
N ARG A 54 6.67 -6.82 -6.64
CA ARG A 54 7.30 -7.29 -7.89
C ARG A 54 6.27 -7.38 -9.01
N GLY A 55 6.56 -6.77 -10.16
CA GLY A 55 5.67 -6.81 -11.32
C GLY A 55 4.50 -5.83 -11.26
N GLN A 56 4.40 -5.00 -10.21
CA GLN A 56 3.33 -4.02 -10.05
C GLN A 56 3.55 -2.78 -10.94
N GLU A 57 4.79 -2.53 -11.40
CA GLU A 57 5.15 -1.40 -12.27
C GLU A 57 4.29 -1.32 -13.54
N ARG A 58 3.75 -2.46 -14.02
CA ARG A 58 2.81 -2.51 -15.15
C ARG A 58 1.53 -1.69 -14.93
N TYR A 59 1.15 -1.44 -13.68
CA TYR A 59 -0.03 -0.67 -13.30
C TYR A 59 0.23 0.83 -13.14
N PHE A 60 1.46 1.29 -13.33
CA PHE A 60 1.83 2.70 -13.16
C PHE A 60 2.23 3.29 -14.50
N GLN A 61 1.69 4.46 -14.85
CA GLN A 61 2.15 5.24 -16.00
C GLN A 61 3.39 6.06 -15.64
N GLU A 62 3.41 6.63 -14.43
CA GLU A 62 4.53 7.38 -13.88
C GLU A 62 5.49 6.47 -13.10
N PRO A 63 6.72 6.94 -12.75
CA PRO A 63 7.70 6.12 -12.05
C PRO A 63 7.18 5.54 -10.72
N LEU A 64 7.33 4.22 -10.57
CA LEU A 64 7.22 3.51 -9.30
C LEU A 64 8.61 3.23 -8.75
N SER A 65 8.97 3.87 -7.65
CA SER A 65 10.15 3.50 -6.86
C SER A 65 9.76 2.48 -5.78
N SER A 66 10.57 1.45 -5.58
CA SER A 66 10.33 0.40 -4.59
C SER A 66 11.58 0.18 -3.74
N GLU A 67 11.43 0.22 -2.43
CA GLU A 67 12.52 0.03 -1.45
C GLU A 67 12.09 -0.96 -0.36
N VAL A 68 12.93 -1.96 -0.10
CA VAL A 68 12.81 -2.82 1.09
C VAL A 68 13.69 -2.23 2.18
N VAL A 69 13.12 -2.00 3.35
CA VAL A 69 13.76 -1.38 4.50
C VAL A 69 14.14 -2.47 5.50
N GLU A 70 15.45 -2.68 5.65
CA GLU A 70 16.02 -3.64 6.60
C GLU A 70 15.70 -3.27 8.06
N GLY A 71 15.53 -4.26 8.93
CA GLY A 71 15.27 -4.06 10.36
C GLY A 71 13.94 -3.36 10.64
N ALA A 72 12.93 -3.60 9.82
CA ALA A 72 11.59 -3.06 9.95
C ALA A 72 10.56 -4.12 9.53
N GLY A 73 9.48 -4.22 10.28
CA GLY A 73 8.34 -5.06 9.99
C GLY A 73 7.19 -4.29 9.34
N HIS A 74 5.97 -4.67 9.74
CA HIS A 74 4.73 -4.19 9.14
C HIS A 74 4.44 -2.71 9.44
N PHE A 75 4.89 -2.20 10.60
CA PHE A 75 4.58 -0.84 11.06
C PHE A 75 5.73 0.11 10.75
N LEU A 76 6.15 0.12 9.48
CA LEU A 76 7.23 0.93 8.92
C LEU A 76 7.31 2.37 9.46
N PRO A 77 6.22 3.16 9.53
CA PRO A 77 6.27 4.52 10.06
C PRO A 77 6.65 4.61 11.55
N LEU A 78 6.35 3.59 12.34
CA LEU A 78 6.71 3.51 13.76
C LEU A 78 8.13 2.96 13.95
N GLU A 79 8.50 1.97 13.13
CA GLU A 79 9.76 1.23 13.29
C GLU A 79 10.95 1.99 12.69
N ARG A 80 10.78 2.58 11.50
CA ARG A 80 11.83 3.32 10.77
C ARG A 80 11.29 4.66 10.22
N PRO A 81 10.87 5.60 11.09
CA PRO A 81 10.29 6.88 10.68
C PRO A 81 11.18 7.68 9.73
N ASP A 82 12.50 7.65 9.91
CA ASP A 82 13.44 8.36 9.05
C ASP A 82 13.45 7.84 7.61
N ALA A 83 13.30 6.52 7.42
CA ALA A 83 13.23 5.92 6.09
C ALA A 83 11.98 6.41 5.35
N VAL A 84 10.85 6.42 6.04
CA VAL A 84 9.58 6.94 5.51
C VAL A 84 9.68 8.43 5.19
N ALA A 85 10.20 9.24 6.11
CA ALA A 85 10.36 10.69 5.89
C ALA A 85 11.28 10.99 4.71
N ARG A 86 12.38 10.23 4.54
CA ARG A 86 13.26 10.37 3.37
C ARG A 86 12.54 10.05 2.06
N ALA A 87 11.75 8.98 2.01
CA ALA A 87 11.00 8.61 0.82
C ALA A 87 9.98 9.69 0.42
N VAL A 88 9.25 10.23 1.39
CA VAL A 88 8.32 11.36 1.16
C VAL A 88 9.06 12.57 0.59
N ARG A 89 10.19 12.96 1.17
CA ARG A 89 10.99 14.08 0.66
C ARG A 89 11.57 13.84 -0.74
N ARG A 90 11.86 12.58 -1.11
CA ARG A 90 12.29 12.24 -2.48
C ARG A 90 11.13 12.41 -3.47
N LEU A 91 9.94 11.93 -3.13
CA LEU A 91 8.75 12.11 -3.97
C LEU A 91 8.40 13.58 -4.21
N GLN A 92 8.57 14.44 -3.20
CA GLN A 92 8.30 15.87 -3.33
C GLN A 92 9.28 16.62 -4.26
N ARG A 93 10.38 15.98 -4.65
CA ARG A 93 11.43 16.57 -5.49
C ARG A 93 11.51 15.95 -6.89
N ALA A 94 10.73 14.91 -7.14
CA ALA A 94 10.60 14.26 -8.45
C ALA A 94 9.52 14.97 -9.27
#